data_AF-A0A133S3C3-F1
#
_entry.id   AF-A0A133S3C3-F1
#
_cell.length_a   1.000
_cell.length_b   1.000
_cell.length_c   1.000
_cell.angle_alpha   90.00
_cell.angle_beta   90.00
_cell.angle_gamma   90.00
#
_symmetry.space_group_name_H-M   'P 1'
#
loop_
_entity.id
_entity.type
_entity.pdbx_description
1 polymer ?
#
loop_
_entity_poly.entity_id
_entity_poly.type
_entity_poly.pdbx_seq_one_letter_code
_entity_poly.pdbx_strand_id
1 'polypeptide(L)' 'MVQEVVVEGNITLGQFLKTEGIIESGGQAKWFLQDFEVLINGQRETRRGKKLEHN' A
#
# COMPACT_ATOMS: atom_id res chain seq x y z
N MET A 1 7.08 8.56 -12.26
CA MET A 1 7.84 7.29 -12.20
C MET A 1 6.92 6.27 -11.55
N VAL A 2 6.78 5.08 -12.12
CA VAL A 2 6.00 3.98 -11.53
C VAL A 2 6.98 3.09 -10.79
N GLN A 3 6.65 2.71 -9.56
CA GLN A 3 7.43 1.75 -8.78
C GLN A 3 6.62 0.47 -8.65
N GLU A 4 7.15 -0.62 -9.21
CA GLU A 4 6.60 -1.96 -8.99
C GLU A 4 7.35 -2.63 -7.85
N VAL A 5 6.62 -3.30 -6.96
CA VAL A 5 7.18 -4.02 -5.82
C VAL A 5 6.45 -5.34 -5.68
N VAL A 6 7.23 -6.41 -5.49
CA VAL A 6 6.69 -7.72 -5.10
C VAL A 6 6.68 -7.79 -3.59
N VAL A 7 5.52 -8.08 -3.01
CA VAL A 7 5.36 -8.20 -1.57
C VAL A 7 5.28 -9.67 -1.20
N GLU A 8 6.24 -10.13 -0.40
CA GLU A 8 6.26 -11.49 0.14
C GLU A 8 5.64 -11.52 1.55
N GLY A 9 4.80 -12.53 1.81
CA GLY A 9 4.14 -12.72 3.10
C GLY A 9 2.79 -12.00 3.25
N ASN A 10 2.31 -11.90 4.49
CA ASN A 10 1.00 -11.36 4.84
C ASN A 10 1.14 -10.01 5.55
N ILE A 11 0.99 -8.91 4.81
CA ILE A 11 1.04 -7.54 5.34
C ILE A 11 -0.15 -6.74 4.82
N THR A 12 -0.61 -5.74 5.58
CA THR A 12 -1.61 -4.80 5.04
C THR A 12 -0.95 -3.68 4.25
N LEU A 13 -1.64 -3.12 3.27
CA LEU A 13 -1.15 -2.01 2.44
C LEU A 13 -0.62 -0.85 3.29
N GLY A 14 -1.35 -0.46 4.34
CA GLY A 14 -0.90 0.62 5.22
C GLY A 14 0.34 0.29 6.04
N GLN A 15 0.53 -0.99 6.42
CA GLN A 15 1.76 -1.43 7.08
C GLN A 15 2.93 -1.44 6.09
N PHE A 16 2.72 -1.93 4.87
CA PHE A 16 3.73 -1.92 3.81
C PHE A 16 4.23 -0.50 3.54
N LEU A 17 3.31 0.45 3.28
CA LEU A 17 3.67 1.85 3.05
C LEU A 17 4.50 2.45 4.19
N LYS A 18 4.21 2.05 5.43
CA LYS A 18 4.96 2.52 6.60
C LYS A 18 6.34 1.87 6.68
N THR A 19 6.43 0.57 6.45
CA THR A 19 7.69 -0.18 6.48
C THR A 19 8.67 0.32 5.43
N GLU A 20 8.18 0.65 4.24
CA GLU A 20 8.99 1.24 3.15
C GLU A 20 9.30 2.73 3.36
N GLY A 21 8.83 3.34 4.46
CA GLY A 21 9.07 4.76 4.74
C GLY A 21 8.34 5.73 3.80
N ILE A 22 7.38 5.25 3.01
CA ILE A 22 6.53 6.08 2.13
C ILE A 22 5.61 6.96 2.97
N ILE A 23 5.20 6.46 4.13
CA ILE A 23 4.46 7.21 5.16
C ILE A 23 5.12 7.03 6.53
N GLU A 24 4.95 8.00 7.40
CA GLU A 24 5.50 8.03 8.75
C GLU A 24 4.53 7.43 9.79
N SER A 25 3.22 7.47 9.53
CA SER A 25 2.21 6.96 10.46
C SER A 25 1.05 6.23 9.77
N GLY A 26 0.40 5.33 10.50
CA GLY A 26 -0.76 4.59 9.98
C GLY A 26 -1.96 5.49 9.64
N GLY A 27 -2.05 6.68 10.23
CA GLY A 27 -3.07 7.68 9.90
C GLY A 27 -2.85 8.33 8.53
N GLN A 28 -1.58 8.54 8.15
CA GLN A 28 -1.20 9.11 6.85
C GLN A 28 -1.60 8.20 5.68
N ALA A 29 -1.67 6.88 5.90
CA ALA A 29 -2.07 5.92 4.86
C ALA A 29 -3.41 6.28 4.20
N LYS A 30 -4.37 6.83 4.96
CA LYS A 30 -5.67 7.22 4.40
C LYS A 30 -5.51 8.32 3.36
N TRP A 31 -4.78 9.38 3.72
CA TRP A 31 -4.57 10.53 2.84
C TRP A 31 -3.71 10.16 1.64
N PHE A 32 -2.62 9.43 1.87
CA PHE A 32 -1.76 8.93 0.81
C PHE A 32 -2.54 8.13 -0.25
N LEU A 33 -3.42 7.22 0.16
CA LEU A 33 -4.20 6.40 -0.78
C LEU A 33 -5.35 7.15 -1.49
N GLN A 34 -5.69 8.36 -1.03
CA GLN A 34 -6.59 9.24 -1.76
C GLN A 34 -5.81 10.07 -2.78
N ASP A 35 -4.67 10.62 -2.39
CA ASP A 35 -3.88 11.55 -3.20
C ASP A 35 -3.04 10.84 -4.28
N PHE A 36 -2.56 9.63 -3.98
CA PHE A 36 -1.71 8.85 -4.88
C PHE A 36 -2.44 7.64 -5.42
N GLU A 37 -2.15 7.31 -6.68
CA GLU A 37 -2.65 6.09 -7.29
C GLU A 37 -1.80 4.89 -6.87
N VAL A 38 -2.43 3.96 -6.17
CA VAL A 38 -1.84 2.67 -5.81
C VAL A 38 -2.66 1.58 -6.48
N LEU A 39 -1.98 0.74 -7.25
CA LEU A 39 -2.55 -0.39 -7.95
C LEU A 39 -2.08 -1.68 -7.29
N ILE A 40 -3.01 -2.59 -7.00
CA ILE A 40 -2.71 -3.97 -6.62
C ILE A 40 -3.23 -4.84 -7.75
N ASN A 41 -2.34 -5.59 -8.40
CA ASN A 41 -2.69 -6.43 -9.56
C ASN A 41 -3.48 -5.66 -10.63
N GLY A 42 -3.07 -4.42 -10.89
CA GLY A 42 -3.71 -3.53 -11.88
C GLY A 42 -5.02 -2.87 -11.42
N GLN A 43 -5.50 -3.12 -10.20
CA GLN A 43 -6.71 -2.51 -9.67
C GLN A 43 -6.40 -1.44 -8.63
N ARG A 44 -7.02 -0.26 -8.76
CA ARG A 44 -6.88 0.83 -7.79
C ARG A 44 -7.36 0.38 -6.42
N GLU A 45 -6.51 0.54 -5.41
CA GLU A 45 -6.84 0.25 -4.02
C GLU A 45 -6.68 1.51 -3.17
N THR A 46 -7.69 1.78 -2.34
CA THR A 46 -7.73 2.95 -1.46
C THR A 46 -7.85 2.57 0.02
N ARG A 47 -8.02 1.28 0.32
CA ARG A 47 -8.17 0.76 1.68
C ARG A 47 -6.82 0.39 2.27
N ARG A 48 -6.38 1.17 3.25
CA ARG A 48 -5.15 0.88 4.04
C ARG A 48 -5.14 -0.52 4.67
N GLY A 49 -6.30 -1.10 4.95
CA GLY A 49 -6.44 -2.43 5.56
C GLY A 49 -6.47 -3.59 4.57
N LYS A 50 -6.32 -3.35 3.26
CA LYS A 50 -6.23 -4.41 2.26
C LYS A 50 -5.00 -5.27 2.56
N LYS A 51 -5.20 -6.57 2.73
CA LYS A 51 -4.12 -7.54 2.84
C LYS A 51 -3.48 -7.73 1.47
N LEU A 52 -2.16 -7.67 1.45
CA LEU A 52 -1.30 -8.07 0.35
C LEU A 52 -0.96 -9.54 0.65
N GLU A 53 -1.45 -10.43 -0.20
CA GLU A 53 -1.30 -11.88 -0.07
C GLU A 53 -0.89 -12.45 -1.43
N HIS A 54 -0.01 -13.45 -1.41
CA HIS A 54 0.39 -14.17 -2.61
C HIS A 54 -0.70 -15.21 -2.91
N ASN A 55 -1.40 -15.04 -4.03
CA ASN A 55 -2.33 -16.03 -4.60
C ASN A 55 -1.79 -16.48 -5.95
#